data_AF-A0AAE2ZFI3-F1
#
_entry.id   AF-A0AAE2ZFI3-F1
#
_cell.length_a   1.000
_cell.length_b   1.000
_cell.length_c   1.000
_cell.angle_alpha   90.00
_cell.angle_beta   90.00
_cell.angle_gamma   90.00
#
_symmetry.space_group_name_H-M   'P 1'
#
loop_
_entity.id
_entity.type
_entity.pdbx_description
1 polymer ?
#
loop_
_entity_poly.entity_id
_entity_poly.type
_entity_poly.pdbx_seq_one_letter_code
_entity_poly.pdbx_strand_id
1 'polypeptide(L)'
;MPFPLSPQSIDAIAEVISGGGGNDPTPPIGIYRSGPKIEKFMRACNVDFRVSGSRVPSLVDCLLDINRGFEPSAVFPRVIEAAADPRDFAHDPPRHTAVLEYLNNALRYDGFELQQQGTKVRLVVAGHSTPVIATLSGVAETISFDTVKLDLERALGSIDSDPEDAITAACSTIESVCRSILIELGQPLPAKKDVSGLFNAVKQPLALSPDRSDLDPQIAADVRTTLGGLATVIQGVGALRTHAGDAHGREKGYARVDARIARLSIHAASTVALFLIETWQRKFPTRTLHRHDEPT
;
A
#
# COMPACT_ATOMS: atom_id res chain seq x y z
N MET A 1 3.46 -15.23 15.49
CA MET A 1 4.11 -13.91 15.28
C MET A 1 5.36 -13.88 16.14
N PRO A 2 6.48 -13.25 15.75
CA PRO A 2 7.66 -13.19 16.61
C PRO A 2 7.49 -12.07 17.65
N PHE A 3 6.42 -12.15 18.44
CA PHE A 3 6.47 -11.57 19.77
C PHE A 3 7.00 -12.67 20.70
N PRO A 4 7.82 -12.33 21.70
CA PRO A 4 8.16 -10.98 22.15
C PRO A 4 9.20 -10.27 21.27
N LEU A 5 9.20 -8.93 21.30
CA LEU A 5 10.26 -8.10 20.71
C LEU A 5 11.54 -8.17 21.54
N SER A 6 12.70 -7.96 20.91
CA SER A 6 13.99 -7.84 21.60
C SER A 6 14.06 -6.56 22.44
N PRO A 7 14.92 -6.52 23.48
CA PRO A 7 15.20 -5.28 24.22
C PRO A 7 15.64 -4.13 23.31
N GLN A 8 16.41 -4.41 22.26
CA GLN A 8 16.88 -3.43 21.29
C GLN A 8 15.71 -2.74 20.55
N SER A 9 14.71 -3.51 20.14
CA SER A 9 13.50 -2.95 19.53
C SER A 9 12.67 -2.17 20.53
N ILE A 10 12.56 -2.63 21.78
CA ILE A 10 11.85 -1.91 22.84
C ILE A 10 12.51 -0.55 23.11
N ASP A 11 13.84 -0.53 23.23
CA ASP A 11 14.60 0.71 23.44
C ASP A 11 14.46 1.65 22.25
N ALA A 12 14.52 1.14 21.02
CA ALA A 12 14.33 1.96 19.81
C ALA A 12 12.92 2.59 19.76
N ILE A 13 11.88 1.84 20.13
CA ILE A 13 10.50 2.34 20.23
C ILE A 13 10.40 3.42 21.31
N ALA A 14 10.99 3.19 22.48
CA ALA A 14 10.99 4.14 23.58
C ALA A 14 11.72 5.45 23.22
N GLU A 15 12.85 5.35 22.50
CA GLU A 15 13.64 6.49 22.05
C GLU A 15 12.83 7.38 21.08
N VAL A 16 12.12 6.77 20.11
CA VAL A 16 11.28 7.51 19.16
C VAL A 16 10.06 8.16 19.85
N ILE A 17 9.40 7.44 20.77
CA ILE A 17 8.23 7.98 21.48
C ILE A 17 8.63 9.13 22.40
N SER A 18 9.72 8.97 23.15
CA SER A 18 10.16 9.98 24.13
C SER A 18 10.91 11.16 23.51
N GLY A 19 11.58 10.93 22.37
CA GLY A 19 12.56 11.84 21.79
C GLY A 19 13.76 12.01 22.70
N GLY A 20 14.28 10.90 23.24
CA GLY A 20 15.52 10.81 24.02
C GLY A 20 15.46 11.36 25.45
N GLY A 21 16.63 11.48 26.09
CA GLY A 21 16.79 12.06 27.43
C GLY A 21 16.65 13.59 27.43
N GLY A 22 16.06 14.16 28.49
CA GLY A 22 15.87 15.62 28.61
C GLY A 22 17.16 16.45 28.61
N ASN A 23 18.26 15.80 29.01
CA ASN A 23 19.58 16.39 29.17
C ASN A 23 20.62 15.74 28.23
N ASP A 24 20.17 14.94 27.24
CA ASP A 24 21.07 14.28 26.29
C ASP A 24 21.46 15.29 25.18
N PRO A 25 22.76 15.51 24.94
CA PRO A 25 23.22 16.39 23.86
C PRO A 25 23.02 15.79 22.46
N THR A 26 22.67 14.51 22.36
CA THR A 26 22.44 13.83 21.08
C THR A 26 21.11 14.28 20.47
N PRO A 27 21.08 14.69 19.18
CA PRO A 27 19.84 15.09 18.52
C PRO A 27 18.81 13.95 18.56
N PRO A 28 17.59 14.18 19.10
CA PRO A 28 16.62 13.11 19.27
C PRO A 28 16.04 12.70 17.92
N ILE A 29 16.08 11.40 17.63
CA ILE A 29 15.53 10.84 16.38
C ILE A 29 14.02 11.13 16.27
N GLY A 30 13.27 10.81 17.34
CA GLY A 30 11.85 11.08 17.45
C GLY A 30 11.52 12.46 18.03
N ILE A 31 10.24 12.82 18.03
CA ILE A 31 9.77 14.10 18.58
C ILE A 31 9.88 14.05 20.11
N TYR A 32 10.51 15.07 20.70
CA TYR A 32 10.58 15.21 22.15
C TYR A 32 9.19 15.31 22.79
N ARG A 33 8.86 14.37 23.68
CA ARG A 33 7.62 14.36 24.46
C ARG A 33 7.93 14.43 25.95
N SER A 34 7.43 15.46 26.65
CA SER A 34 7.49 15.53 28.12
C SER A 34 6.69 14.39 28.76
N GLY A 35 6.88 14.11 30.05
CA GLY A 35 6.15 13.04 30.74
C GLY A 35 4.63 13.07 30.50
N PRO A 36 3.94 14.21 30.73
CA PRO A 36 2.50 14.32 30.44
C PRO A 36 2.14 14.11 28.96
N LYS A 37 3.03 14.46 28.03
CA LYS A 37 2.82 14.22 26.59
C LYS A 37 2.96 12.73 26.24
N ILE A 38 3.87 12.01 26.89
CA ILE A 38 4.00 10.55 26.75
C ILE A 38 2.76 9.86 27.32
N GLU A 39 2.28 10.27 28.50
CA GLU A 39 1.02 9.75 29.06
C GLU A 39 -0.18 9.96 28.12
N LYS A 40 -0.27 11.15 27.50
CA LYS A 40 -1.30 11.43 26.49
C LYS A 40 -1.15 10.54 25.25
N PHE A 41 0.08 10.33 24.78
CA PHE A 41 0.38 9.46 23.64
C PHE A 41 -0.01 8.00 23.92
N MET A 42 0.41 7.45 25.06
CA MET A 42 0.10 6.07 25.45
C MET A 42 -1.41 5.87 25.63
N ARG A 43 -2.10 6.86 26.22
CA ARG A 43 -3.57 6.85 26.33
C ARG A 43 -4.25 6.83 24.96
N ALA A 44 -3.74 7.58 23.97
CA ALA A 44 -4.26 7.55 22.61
C ALA A 44 -4.07 6.17 21.94
N CYS A 45 -3.05 5.42 22.37
CA CYS A 45 -2.83 4.02 21.98
C CYS A 45 -3.63 3.01 22.82
N ASN A 46 -4.50 3.49 23.72
CA ASN A 46 -5.27 2.68 24.67
C ASN A 46 -4.39 1.84 25.60
N VAL A 47 -3.27 2.43 26.05
CA VAL A 47 -2.39 1.90 27.09
C VAL A 47 -2.48 2.80 28.31
N ASP A 48 -2.76 2.21 29.48
CA ASP A 48 -2.68 2.94 30.74
C ASP A 48 -1.22 3.07 31.16
N PHE A 49 -0.76 4.31 31.29
CA PHE A 49 0.63 4.64 31.56
C PHE A 49 0.70 5.92 32.37
N ARG A 50 1.54 5.91 33.40
CA ARG A 50 1.91 7.09 34.18
C ARG A 50 3.41 7.12 34.37
N VAL A 51 3.98 8.32 34.29
CA VAL A 51 5.40 8.49 34.55
C VAL A 51 5.64 8.45 36.05
N SER A 52 6.58 7.60 36.47
CA SER A 52 7.07 7.51 37.84
C SER A 52 8.57 7.77 37.86
N GLY A 53 8.97 8.96 38.33
CA GLY A 53 10.36 9.39 38.25
C GLY A 53 10.78 9.77 36.83
N SER A 54 11.74 9.04 36.26
CA SER A 54 12.30 9.34 34.94
C SER A 54 11.39 8.82 33.81
N ARG A 55 11.03 9.71 32.87
CA ARG A 55 10.09 9.39 31.78
C ARG A 55 10.52 8.24 30.88
N VAL A 56 11.81 8.16 30.52
CA VAL A 56 12.32 7.18 29.55
C VAL A 56 12.35 5.78 30.19
N PRO A 57 12.95 5.59 31.40
CA PRO A 57 12.84 4.33 32.11
C PRO A 57 11.39 3.89 32.36
N SER A 58 10.50 4.79 32.80
CA SER A 58 9.08 4.46 33.00
C SER A 58 8.45 3.91 31.70
N LEU A 59 8.74 4.54 30.56
CA LEU A 59 8.21 4.11 29.26
C LEU A 59 8.78 2.75 28.85
N VAL A 60 10.10 2.53 29.01
CA VAL A 60 10.75 1.25 28.71
C VAL A 60 10.13 0.14 29.56
N ASP A 61 9.95 0.36 30.86
CA ASP A 61 9.32 -0.61 31.76
C ASP A 61 7.89 -0.95 31.31
N CYS A 62 7.10 0.06 30.95
CA CYS A 62 5.75 -0.14 30.41
C CYS A 62 5.75 -0.97 29.12
N LEU A 63 6.67 -0.70 28.19
CA LEU A 63 6.79 -1.47 26.94
C LEU A 63 7.27 -2.90 27.20
N LEU A 64 8.18 -3.12 28.15
CA LEU A 64 8.60 -4.45 28.58
C LEU A 64 7.45 -5.24 29.22
N ASP A 65 6.61 -4.58 30.02
CA ASP A 65 5.42 -5.19 30.62
C ASP A 65 4.39 -5.59 29.55
N ILE A 66 4.17 -4.74 28.53
CA ILE A 66 3.34 -5.10 27.37
C ILE A 66 3.95 -6.31 26.64
N ASN A 67 5.26 -6.32 26.44
CA ASN A 67 5.98 -7.40 25.73
C ASN A 67 5.91 -8.75 26.44
N ARG A 68 5.83 -8.74 27.77
CA ARG A 68 5.69 -9.94 28.61
C ARG A 68 4.23 -10.27 28.92
N GLY A 69 3.32 -9.35 28.62
CA GLY A 69 1.91 -9.42 28.98
C GLY A 69 1.06 -10.25 28.02
N PHE A 70 -0.26 -10.13 28.18
CA PHE A 70 -1.24 -10.84 27.35
C PHE A 70 -1.45 -10.10 26.01
N GLU A 71 -1.35 -10.84 24.90
CA GLU A 71 -1.60 -10.33 23.53
C GLU A 71 -0.77 -9.09 23.15
N PRO A 72 0.58 -9.12 23.22
CA PRO A 72 1.44 -8.02 22.76
C PRO A 72 1.16 -7.64 21.29
N SER A 73 0.76 -8.62 20.47
CA SER A 73 0.30 -8.46 19.09
C SER A 73 -0.89 -7.52 18.91
N ALA A 74 -1.73 -7.32 19.93
CA ALA A 74 -2.86 -6.39 19.87
C ALA A 74 -2.49 -4.96 20.27
N VAL A 75 -1.33 -4.76 20.91
CA VAL A 75 -0.92 -3.47 21.47
C VAL A 75 0.21 -2.84 20.66
N PHE A 76 1.29 -3.57 20.39
CA PHE A 76 2.48 -3.04 19.74
C PHE A 76 2.23 -2.40 18.37
N PRO A 77 1.45 -2.98 17.45
CA PRO A 77 1.20 -2.35 16.16
C PRO A 77 0.65 -0.93 16.31
N ARG A 78 -0.30 -0.72 17.23
CA ARG A 78 -0.88 0.62 17.48
C ARG A 78 0.14 1.60 18.02
N VAL A 79 0.95 1.17 18.99
CA VAL A 79 1.98 2.02 19.62
C VAL A 79 3.08 2.39 18.62
N ILE A 80 3.60 1.41 17.88
CA ILE A 80 4.71 1.58 16.95
C ILE A 80 4.26 2.42 15.73
N GLU A 81 3.08 2.13 15.17
CA GLU A 81 2.54 2.93 14.05
C GLU A 81 2.24 4.38 14.46
N ALA A 82 1.70 4.61 15.66
CA ALA A 82 1.45 5.95 16.15
C ALA A 82 2.74 6.75 16.39
N ALA A 83 3.82 6.09 16.81
CA ALA A 83 5.11 6.72 17.01
C ALA A 83 5.73 7.24 15.70
N ALA A 84 5.37 6.63 14.58
CA ALA A 84 5.85 6.94 13.23
C ALA A 84 4.76 7.55 12.31
N ASP A 85 3.69 8.11 12.89
CA ASP A 85 2.60 8.71 12.11
C ASP A 85 3.10 9.89 11.25
N PRO A 86 2.94 9.87 9.91
CA PRO A 86 3.47 10.93 9.04
C PRO A 86 2.97 12.34 9.39
N ARG A 87 1.79 12.47 10.01
CA ARG A 87 1.19 13.77 10.37
C ARG A 87 1.98 14.49 11.45
N ASP A 88 2.61 13.75 12.36
CA ASP A 88 3.47 14.29 13.41
C ASP A 88 4.74 14.95 12.82
N PHE A 89 5.11 14.59 11.59
CA PHE A 89 6.30 15.05 10.88
C PHE A 89 5.97 15.84 9.62
N ALA A 90 4.74 16.33 9.45
CA ALA A 90 4.30 17.03 8.24
C ALA A 90 5.15 18.28 7.90
N HIS A 91 5.77 18.89 8.91
CA HIS A 91 6.66 20.05 8.75
C HIS A 91 8.15 19.69 8.69
N ASP A 92 8.50 18.40 8.81
CA ASP A 92 9.87 17.87 8.74
C ASP A 92 9.89 16.45 8.12
N PRO A 93 9.58 16.30 6.81
CA PRO A 93 9.58 15.00 6.15
C PRO A 93 10.91 14.23 6.21
N PRO A 94 12.11 14.86 6.11
CA PRO A 94 13.37 14.15 6.26
C PRO A 94 13.51 13.44 7.61
N ARG A 95 12.99 14.04 8.69
CA ARG A 95 12.97 13.41 10.00
C ARG A 95 12.02 12.22 10.09
N HIS A 96 10.89 12.26 9.39
CA HIS A 96 10.00 11.09 9.28
C HIS A 96 10.73 9.89 8.68
N THR A 97 11.44 10.11 7.57
CA THR A 97 12.27 9.07 6.94
C THR A 97 13.30 8.52 7.92
N ALA A 98 14.01 9.39 8.64
CA ALA A 98 15.00 8.99 9.62
C ALA A 98 14.39 8.15 10.77
N VAL A 99 13.18 8.49 11.24
CA VAL A 99 12.46 7.71 12.25
C VAL A 99 12.10 6.31 11.73
N LEU A 100 11.61 6.21 10.50
CA LEU A 100 11.28 4.91 9.89
C LEU A 100 12.53 4.05 9.74
N GLU A 101 13.64 4.61 9.24
CA GLU A 101 14.92 3.91 9.12
C GLU A 101 15.44 3.45 10.48
N TYR A 102 15.40 4.32 11.49
CA TYR A 102 15.86 4.00 12.84
C TYR A 102 15.07 2.85 13.46
N LEU A 103 13.73 2.88 13.40
CA LEU A 103 12.90 1.79 13.92
C LEU A 103 13.13 0.49 13.13
N ASN A 104 13.22 0.56 11.80
CA ASN A 104 13.44 -0.62 10.96
C ASN A 104 14.81 -1.27 11.16
N ASN A 105 15.84 -0.49 11.54
CA ASN A 105 17.15 -1.04 11.88
C ASN A 105 17.11 -1.95 13.11
N ALA A 106 16.16 -1.75 14.03
CA ALA A 106 15.95 -2.64 15.17
C ALA A 106 14.90 -3.73 14.86
N LEU A 107 13.71 -3.32 14.41
CA LEU A 107 12.55 -4.21 14.23
C LEU A 107 12.79 -5.35 13.24
N ARG A 108 13.65 -5.15 12.23
CA ARG A 108 13.92 -6.18 11.22
C ARG A 108 14.53 -7.45 11.81
N TYR A 109 15.33 -7.31 12.88
CA TYR A 109 15.90 -8.46 13.59
C TYR A 109 14.86 -9.24 14.39
N ASP A 110 13.73 -8.59 14.72
CA ASP A 110 12.56 -9.22 15.32
C ASP A 110 11.51 -9.62 14.26
N GLY A 111 11.87 -9.59 12.97
CA GLY A 111 10.98 -10.02 11.90
C GLY A 111 9.85 -9.03 11.59
N PHE A 112 9.99 -7.74 11.93
CA PHE A 112 9.03 -6.70 11.59
C PHE A 112 9.69 -5.51 10.87
N GLU A 113 8.91 -4.78 10.10
CA GLU A 113 9.31 -3.46 9.60
C GLU A 113 8.09 -2.54 9.43
N LEU A 114 8.30 -1.25 9.58
CA LEU A 114 7.38 -0.21 9.22
C LEU A 114 7.47 0.06 7.72
N GLN A 115 6.33 -0.02 7.04
CA GLN A 115 6.20 0.36 5.63
C GLN A 115 5.16 1.48 5.50
N GLN A 116 5.43 2.42 4.59
CA GLN A 116 4.46 3.44 4.22
C GLN A 116 3.50 2.89 3.17
N GLN A 117 2.21 2.86 3.52
CA GLN A 117 1.10 2.42 2.67
C GLN A 117 0.16 3.62 2.45
N GLY A 118 0.39 4.33 1.33
CA GLY A 118 -0.29 5.60 1.04
C GLY A 118 0.04 6.67 2.10
N THR A 119 -1.00 7.19 2.74
CA THR A 119 -0.88 8.22 3.79
C THR A 119 -0.60 7.66 5.19
N LYS A 120 -0.54 6.33 5.35
CA LYS A 120 -0.40 5.68 6.65
C LYS A 120 0.88 4.87 6.73
N VAL A 121 1.41 4.73 7.94
CA VAL A 121 2.49 3.80 8.25
C VAL A 121 1.89 2.56 8.89
N ARG A 122 2.41 1.38 8.51
CA ARG A 122 1.95 0.07 8.99
C ARG A 122 3.11 -0.78 9.44
N LEU A 123 2.95 -1.46 10.57
CA LEU A 123 3.87 -2.50 11.00
C LEU A 123 3.53 -3.80 10.26
N VAL A 124 4.46 -4.30 9.46
CA VAL A 124 4.32 -5.54 8.70
C VAL A 124 5.42 -6.52 9.08
N VAL A 125 5.26 -7.81 8.75
CA VAL A 125 6.32 -8.80 8.94
C VAL A 125 7.45 -8.50 7.95
N ALA A 126 8.69 -8.35 8.44
CA ALA A 126 9.85 -8.05 7.63
C ALA A 126 10.06 -9.12 6.56
N GLY A 127 10.40 -8.69 5.34
CA GLY A 127 10.60 -9.60 4.22
C GLY A 127 9.31 -10.16 3.60
N HIS A 128 8.13 -9.81 4.11
CA HIS A 128 6.88 -10.03 3.40
C HIS A 128 6.53 -8.79 2.56
N SER A 129 6.44 -8.97 1.25
CA SER A 129 5.90 -7.97 0.32
C SER A 129 4.52 -7.52 0.82
N THR A 130 4.27 -6.21 0.93
CA THR A 130 2.92 -5.70 1.21
C THR A 130 1.94 -6.33 0.21
N PRO A 131 0.75 -6.79 0.64
CA PRO A 131 -0.23 -7.35 -0.28
C PRO A 131 -0.50 -6.34 -1.40
N VAL A 132 -0.37 -6.78 -2.65
CA VAL A 132 -0.48 -5.91 -3.84
C VAL A 132 -1.72 -5.00 -3.79
N ILE A 133 -2.83 -5.49 -3.24
CA ILE A 133 -4.08 -4.73 -3.03
C ILE A 133 -3.87 -3.55 -2.08
N ALA A 134 -3.17 -3.74 -0.95
CA ALA A 134 -2.89 -2.69 0.02
C ALA A 134 -1.93 -1.64 -0.57
N THR A 135 -0.91 -2.06 -1.32
CA THR A 135 -0.03 -1.15 -2.04
C THR A 135 -0.80 -0.35 -3.07
N LEU A 136 -1.62 -1.01 -3.91
CA LEU A 136 -2.45 -0.34 -4.91
C LEU A 136 -3.40 0.66 -4.29
N SER A 137 -4.09 0.29 -3.20
CA SER A 137 -4.98 1.20 -2.48
C SER A 137 -4.24 2.43 -1.97
N GLY A 138 -3.05 2.25 -1.39
CA GLY A 138 -2.24 3.35 -0.89
C GLY A 138 -1.71 4.26 -2.01
N VAL A 139 -1.26 3.67 -3.12
CA VAL A 139 -0.80 4.43 -4.28
C VAL A 139 -1.97 5.21 -4.91
N ALA A 140 -3.11 4.56 -5.14
CA ALA A 140 -4.29 5.20 -5.72
C ALA A 140 -4.78 6.42 -4.92
N GLU A 141 -4.65 6.38 -3.58
CA GLU A 141 -4.90 7.55 -2.72
C GLU A 141 -3.89 8.67 -2.93
N THR A 142 -2.59 8.35 -3.00
CA THR A 142 -1.53 9.35 -3.14
C THR A 142 -1.58 10.10 -4.47
N ILE A 143 -1.96 9.42 -5.55
CA ILE A 143 -2.03 10.01 -6.89
C ILE A 143 -3.47 10.28 -7.38
N SER A 144 -4.42 10.39 -6.46
CA SER A 144 -5.78 10.87 -6.76
C SER A 144 -6.56 10.07 -7.82
N PHE A 145 -6.31 8.76 -7.93
CA PHE A 145 -7.10 7.85 -8.77
C PHE A 145 -8.39 7.44 -8.06
N ASP A 146 -9.35 8.35 -7.96
CA ASP A 146 -10.60 8.12 -7.24
C ASP A 146 -11.45 6.98 -7.83
N THR A 147 -11.54 6.88 -9.16
CA THR A 147 -12.24 5.79 -9.85
C THR A 147 -11.60 4.41 -9.60
N VAL A 148 -10.27 4.31 -9.56
CA VAL A 148 -9.56 3.05 -9.29
C VAL A 148 -9.81 2.60 -7.85
N LYS A 149 -9.79 3.54 -6.90
CA LYS A 149 -10.11 3.25 -5.50
C LYS A 149 -11.54 2.73 -5.37
N LEU A 150 -12.51 3.42 -5.97
CA LEU A 150 -13.91 3.03 -5.92
C LEU A 150 -14.14 1.64 -6.52
N ASP A 151 -13.54 1.37 -7.67
CA ASP A 151 -13.63 0.06 -8.33
C ASP A 151 -12.97 -1.05 -7.50
N LEU A 152 -11.83 -0.77 -6.87
CA LEU A 152 -11.13 -1.74 -6.01
C LEU A 152 -11.93 -2.03 -4.73
N GLU A 153 -12.45 -1.00 -4.06
CA GLU A 153 -13.29 -1.14 -2.86
C GLU A 153 -14.57 -1.92 -3.18
N ARG A 154 -15.21 -1.61 -4.32
CA ARG A 154 -16.36 -2.36 -4.81
C ARG A 154 -16.01 -3.83 -5.03
N ALA A 155 -14.92 -4.11 -5.74
CA ALA A 155 -14.51 -5.47 -6.03
C ALA A 155 -14.26 -6.29 -4.75
N LEU A 156 -13.64 -5.68 -3.73
CA LEU A 156 -13.40 -6.32 -2.44
C LEU A 156 -14.67 -6.54 -1.63
N GLY A 157 -15.62 -5.61 -1.69
CA GLY A 157 -16.89 -5.66 -0.96
C GLY A 157 -17.88 -6.71 -1.49
N SER A 158 -17.76 -7.09 -2.77
CA SER A 158 -18.69 -8.02 -3.42
C SER A 158 -18.17 -9.47 -3.58
N ILE A 159 -16.92 -9.78 -3.22
CA ILE A 159 -16.31 -11.10 -3.50
C ILE A 159 -17.19 -12.30 -3.12
N ASP A 160 -17.73 -12.33 -1.91
CA ASP A 160 -18.45 -13.49 -1.38
C ASP A 160 -19.97 -13.38 -1.61
N SER A 161 -20.51 -12.16 -1.70
CA SER A 161 -21.94 -11.89 -1.87
C SER A 161 -22.37 -11.82 -3.35
N ASP A 162 -21.50 -11.28 -4.19
CA ASP A 162 -21.67 -11.16 -5.64
C ASP A 162 -20.32 -11.27 -6.40
N PRO A 163 -19.80 -12.50 -6.56
CA PRO A 163 -18.55 -12.77 -7.29
C PRO A 163 -18.50 -12.17 -8.70
N GLU A 164 -19.66 -11.95 -9.31
CA GLU A 164 -19.75 -11.48 -10.68
C GLU A 164 -19.64 -9.95 -10.80
N ASP A 165 -20.25 -9.20 -9.87
CA ASP A 165 -19.93 -7.77 -9.71
C ASP A 165 -18.45 -7.60 -9.35
N ALA A 166 -17.91 -8.46 -8.48
CA ALA A 166 -16.50 -8.42 -8.11
C ALA A 166 -15.55 -8.57 -9.33
N ILE A 167 -15.89 -9.45 -10.28
CA ILE A 167 -15.17 -9.61 -11.55
C ILE A 167 -15.32 -8.38 -12.44
N THR A 168 -16.53 -7.84 -12.57
CA THR A 168 -16.77 -6.61 -13.34
C THR A 168 -15.94 -5.46 -12.77
N ALA A 169 -15.96 -5.27 -11.45
CA ALA A 169 -15.21 -4.25 -10.75
C ALA A 169 -13.69 -4.41 -10.91
N ALA A 170 -13.16 -5.64 -10.84
CA ALA A 170 -11.75 -5.92 -11.10
C ALA A 170 -11.32 -5.50 -12.52
N CYS A 171 -12.16 -5.77 -13.53
CA CYS A 171 -11.90 -5.32 -14.89
C CYS A 171 -11.98 -3.79 -15.00
N SER A 172 -12.97 -3.17 -14.35
CA SER A 172 -13.09 -1.70 -14.28
C SER A 172 -11.86 -1.04 -13.66
N THR A 173 -11.24 -1.64 -12.63
CA THR A 173 -9.99 -1.14 -12.05
C THR A 173 -8.88 -0.98 -13.11
N ILE A 174 -8.68 -1.98 -13.98
CA ILE A 174 -7.66 -1.91 -15.05
C ILE A 174 -8.03 -0.86 -16.09
N GLU A 175 -9.30 -0.80 -16.48
CA GLU A 175 -9.81 0.18 -17.46
C GLU A 175 -9.62 1.61 -16.94
N SER A 176 -9.95 1.86 -15.68
CA SER A 176 -9.80 3.15 -14.99
C SER A 176 -8.33 3.58 -14.96
N VAL A 177 -7.39 2.69 -14.59
CA VAL A 177 -5.95 3.00 -14.65
C VAL A 177 -5.50 3.37 -16.06
N CYS A 178 -5.85 2.57 -17.07
CA CYS A 178 -5.42 2.83 -18.44
C CYS A 178 -6.00 4.14 -18.98
N ARG A 179 -7.26 4.45 -18.68
CA ARG A 179 -7.91 5.69 -19.11
C ARG A 179 -7.22 6.91 -18.53
N SER A 180 -6.98 6.95 -17.22
CA SER A 180 -6.37 8.14 -16.62
C SER A 180 -4.94 8.33 -17.11
N ILE A 181 -4.16 7.25 -17.30
CA ILE A 181 -2.83 7.35 -17.92
C ILE A 181 -2.92 7.98 -19.33
N LEU A 182 -3.86 7.54 -20.18
CA LEU A 182 -4.00 8.10 -21.52
C LEU A 182 -4.41 9.58 -21.47
N ILE A 183 -5.38 9.93 -20.64
CA ILE A 183 -5.88 11.30 -20.50
C ILE A 183 -4.76 12.23 -20.03
N GLU A 184 -4.03 11.84 -18.99
CA GLU A 184 -2.91 12.61 -18.42
C GLU A 184 -1.73 12.77 -19.38
N LEU A 185 -1.54 11.78 -20.27
CA LEU A 185 -0.54 11.88 -21.32
C LEU A 185 -1.03 12.63 -22.56
N GLY A 186 -2.26 13.16 -22.55
CA GLY A 186 -2.88 13.83 -23.69
C GLY A 186 -3.11 12.89 -24.88
N GLN A 187 -3.16 11.58 -24.65
CA GLN A 187 -3.33 10.57 -25.68
C GLN A 187 -4.82 10.31 -25.92
N PRO A 188 -5.25 10.14 -27.19
CA PRO A 188 -6.64 9.81 -27.49
C PRO A 188 -6.98 8.41 -26.96
N LEU A 189 -8.22 8.26 -26.47
CA LEU A 189 -8.74 6.93 -26.17
C LEU A 189 -8.87 6.10 -27.45
N PRO A 190 -8.59 4.78 -27.40
CA PRO A 190 -8.73 3.90 -28.54
C PRO A 190 -10.21 3.79 -29.01
N ALA A 191 -10.40 3.42 -30.27
CA ALA A 191 -11.74 3.19 -30.83
C ALA A 191 -12.50 2.09 -30.06
N LYS A 192 -11.81 0.97 -29.77
CA LYS A 192 -12.32 -0.07 -28.88
C LYS A 192 -11.90 0.25 -27.45
N LYS A 193 -12.86 0.62 -26.61
CA LYS A 193 -12.63 1.07 -25.22
C LYS A 193 -12.79 -0.06 -24.19
N ASP A 194 -12.57 -1.31 -24.63
CA ASP A 194 -12.47 -2.46 -23.72
C ASP A 194 -11.07 -2.52 -23.09
N VAL A 195 -10.92 -3.33 -22.05
CA VAL A 195 -9.66 -3.44 -21.31
C VAL A 195 -8.45 -3.77 -22.21
N SER A 196 -8.63 -4.63 -23.21
CA SER A 196 -7.56 -4.97 -24.16
C SER A 196 -7.19 -3.79 -25.07
N GLY A 197 -8.18 -3.07 -25.60
CA GLY A 197 -7.95 -1.87 -26.41
C GLY A 197 -7.25 -0.77 -25.62
N LEU A 198 -7.69 -0.53 -24.38
CA LEU A 198 -7.08 0.43 -23.46
C LEU A 198 -5.64 0.05 -23.10
N PHE A 199 -5.40 -1.21 -22.73
CA PHE A 199 -4.05 -1.69 -22.44
C PHE A 199 -3.12 -1.57 -23.65
N ASN A 200 -3.62 -1.87 -24.85
CA ASN A 200 -2.85 -1.69 -26.09
C ASN A 200 -2.43 -0.25 -26.32
N ALA A 201 -3.31 0.71 -26.02
CA ALA A 201 -3.02 2.13 -26.17
C ALA A 201 -1.97 2.63 -25.16
N VAL A 202 -1.92 2.09 -23.93
CA VAL A 202 -0.91 2.51 -22.92
C VAL A 202 0.47 1.88 -23.13
N LYS A 203 0.59 0.79 -23.87
CA LYS A 203 1.88 0.08 -24.04
C LYS A 203 2.98 0.98 -24.61
N GLN A 204 2.69 1.68 -25.71
CA GLN A 204 3.66 2.59 -26.34
C GLN A 204 4.10 3.74 -25.43
N PRO A 205 3.19 4.57 -24.87
CA PRO A 205 3.59 5.70 -24.03
C PRO A 205 4.34 5.25 -22.77
N LEU A 206 4.09 4.06 -22.24
CA LEU A 206 4.82 3.50 -21.10
C LEU A 206 6.09 2.72 -21.47
N ALA A 207 6.45 2.65 -22.75
CA ALA A 207 7.55 1.81 -23.25
C ALA A 207 7.41 0.33 -22.84
N LEU A 208 6.19 -0.21 -22.83
CA LEU A 208 5.90 -1.63 -22.56
C LEU A 208 5.74 -2.45 -23.84
N SER A 209 6.01 -1.87 -25.00
CA SER A 209 5.90 -2.57 -26.28
C SER A 209 6.99 -3.63 -26.43
N PRO A 210 6.67 -4.80 -27.01
CA PRO A 210 7.61 -5.91 -27.12
C PRO A 210 8.79 -5.61 -28.07
N ASP A 211 8.62 -4.67 -28.99
CA ASP A 211 9.62 -4.19 -29.96
C ASP A 211 10.62 -3.19 -29.37
N ARG A 212 10.52 -2.83 -28.08
CA ARG A 212 11.50 -1.97 -27.42
C ARG A 212 12.90 -2.59 -27.44
N SER A 213 13.92 -1.74 -27.65
CA SER A 213 15.32 -2.12 -27.83
C SER A 213 16.24 -1.66 -26.70
N ASP A 214 15.70 -1.02 -25.67
CA ASP A 214 16.43 -0.45 -24.53
C ASP A 214 16.58 -1.43 -23.34
N LEU A 215 16.19 -2.69 -23.52
CA LEU A 215 16.37 -3.75 -22.53
C LEU A 215 17.78 -4.36 -22.64
N ASP A 216 18.37 -4.71 -21.50
CA ASP A 216 19.61 -5.49 -21.45
C ASP A 216 19.42 -6.81 -22.21
N PRO A 217 20.28 -7.14 -23.20
CA PRO A 217 20.19 -8.37 -23.99
C PRO A 217 20.10 -9.65 -23.14
N GLN A 218 20.66 -9.68 -21.94
CA GLN A 218 20.63 -10.84 -21.04
C GLN A 218 19.22 -11.15 -20.53
N ILE A 219 18.37 -10.15 -20.33
CA ILE A 219 17.02 -10.31 -19.75
C ILE A 219 15.89 -9.93 -20.72
N ALA A 220 16.21 -9.42 -21.92
CA ALA A 220 15.22 -8.89 -22.83
C ALA A 220 14.13 -9.91 -23.22
N ALA A 221 14.51 -11.18 -23.40
CA ALA A 221 13.55 -12.25 -23.70
C ALA A 221 12.62 -12.55 -22.51
N ASP A 222 13.16 -12.56 -21.29
CA ASP A 222 12.40 -12.84 -20.06
C ASP A 222 11.41 -11.72 -19.75
N VAL A 223 11.84 -10.46 -19.92
CA VAL A 223 10.97 -9.29 -19.78
C VAL A 223 9.84 -9.33 -20.81
N ARG A 224 10.14 -9.62 -22.08
CA ARG A 224 9.11 -9.75 -23.13
C ARG A 224 8.12 -10.87 -22.83
N THR A 225 8.61 -12.01 -22.36
CA THR A 225 7.76 -13.16 -21.96
C THR A 225 6.84 -12.77 -20.80
N THR A 226 7.36 -12.09 -19.79
CA THR A 226 6.60 -11.64 -18.63
C THR A 226 5.52 -10.62 -19.03
N LEU A 227 5.86 -9.64 -19.87
CA LEU A 227 4.89 -8.66 -20.39
C LEU A 227 3.82 -9.32 -21.29
N GLY A 228 4.20 -10.34 -22.06
CA GLY A 228 3.26 -11.15 -22.85
C GLY A 228 2.28 -11.94 -21.96
N GLY A 229 2.79 -12.51 -20.86
CA GLY A 229 1.97 -13.14 -19.82
C GLY A 229 0.97 -12.16 -19.19
N LEU A 230 1.44 -10.95 -18.84
CA LEU A 230 0.59 -9.88 -18.32
C LEU A 230 -0.53 -9.52 -19.29
N ALA A 231 -0.23 -9.40 -20.59
CA ALA A 231 -1.24 -9.12 -21.62
C ALA A 231 -2.30 -10.23 -21.71
N THR A 232 -1.89 -11.49 -21.58
CA THR A 232 -2.79 -12.65 -21.54
C THR A 232 -3.71 -12.60 -20.32
N VAL A 233 -3.18 -12.24 -19.15
CA VAL A 233 -3.97 -12.08 -17.92
C VAL A 233 -5.03 -11.00 -18.08
N ILE A 234 -4.66 -9.83 -18.63
CA ILE A 234 -5.60 -8.72 -18.88
C ILE A 234 -6.72 -9.16 -19.83
N GLN A 235 -6.39 -9.87 -20.90
CA GLN A 235 -7.38 -10.42 -21.83
C GLN A 235 -8.31 -11.42 -21.12
N GLY A 236 -7.76 -12.27 -20.25
CA GLY A 236 -8.54 -13.21 -19.43
C GLY A 236 -9.52 -12.51 -18.49
N VAL A 237 -9.09 -11.44 -17.81
CA VAL A 237 -9.96 -10.62 -16.94
C VAL A 237 -11.10 -9.97 -17.76
N GLY A 238 -10.81 -9.42 -18.94
CA GLY A 238 -11.84 -8.87 -19.82
C GLY A 238 -12.83 -9.91 -20.33
N ALA A 239 -12.35 -11.12 -20.65
CA ALA A 239 -13.21 -12.23 -21.05
C ALA A 239 -14.11 -12.70 -19.88
N LEU A 240 -13.56 -12.77 -18.66
CA LEU A 240 -14.32 -13.07 -17.45
C LEU A 240 -15.40 -12.02 -17.19
N ARG A 241 -15.11 -10.73 -17.30
CA ARG A 241 -16.15 -9.68 -17.24
C ARG A 241 -17.27 -9.92 -18.26
N THR A 242 -16.92 -10.33 -19.48
CA THR A 242 -17.88 -10.47 -20.57
C THR A 242 -18.80 -11.68 -20.39
N HIS A 243 -18.24 -12.83 -20.00
CA HIS A 243 -18.99 -14.09 -19.92
C HIS A 243 -19.49 -14.44 -18.51
N ALA A 244 -18.82 -13.89 -17.49
CA ALA A 244 -19.01 -14.23 -16.09
C ALA A 244 -19.33 -13.01 -15.21
N GLY A 245 -19.17 -11.78 -15.70
CA GLY A 245 -19.57 -10.58 -14.97
C GLY A 245 -21.09 -10.36 -14.96
N ASP A 246 -21.50 -9.27 -14.34
CA ASP A 246 -22.87 -8.75 -14.32
C ASP A 246 -23.09 -7.63 -15.36
N ALA A 247 -22.07 -7.30 -16.16
CA ALA A 247 -22.13 -6.28 -17.21
C ALA A 247 -23.15 -6.61 -18.33
N HIS A 248 -23.58 -7.87 -18.44
CA HIS A 248 -24.60 -8.33 -19.38
C HIS A 248 -25.67 -9.16 -18.65
N GLY A 249 -26.92 -9.05 -19.09
CA GLY A 249 -28.02 -9.88 -18.58
C GLY A 249 -27.78 -11.38 -18.86
N ARG A 250 -28.42 -12.25 -18.08
CA ARG A 250 -28.19 -13.70 -18.15
C ARG A 250 -29.41 -14.48 -18.57
N GLU A 251 -29.19 -15.59 -19.28
CA GLU A 251 -30.26 -16.57 -19.53
C GLU A 251 -30.71 -17.32 -18.27
N LYS A 252 -31.87 -17.97 -18.36
CA LYS A 252 -32.43 -18.80 -17.29
C LYS A 252 -31.50 -19.98 -16.98
N GLY A 253 -31.21 -20.20 -15.70
CA GLY A 253 -30.43 -21.37 -15.23
C GLY A 253 -28.92 -21.12 -15.14
N TYR A 254 -28.47 -19.87 -15.23
CA TYR A 254 -27.07 -19.50 -15.11
C TYR A 254 -26.43 -19.97 -13.79
N ALA A 255 -25.28 -20.64 -13.88
CA ALA A 255 -24.50 -21.07 -12.74
C ALA A 255 -23.61 -19.93 -12.23
N ARG A 256 -23.73 -19.61 -10.93
CA ARG A 256 -22.93 -18.55 -10.29
C ARG A 256 -21.44 -18.83 -10.38
N VAL A 257 -20.65 -17.77 -10.48
CA VAL A 257 -19.19 -17.88 -10.48
C VAL A 257 -18.66 -18.22 -9.09
N ASP A 258 -17.63 -19.06 -9.03
CA ASP A 258 -16.95 -19.38 -7.78
C ASP A 258 -16.16 -18.16 -7.28
N ALA A 259 -16.36 -17.78 -6.01
CA ALA A 259 -15.67 -16.64 -5.37
C ALA A 259 -14.13 -16.73 -5.44
N ARG A 260 -13.55 -17.93 -5.57
CA ARG A 260 -12.10 -18.12 -5.79
C ARG A 260 -11.65 -17.54 -7.14
N ILE A 261 -12.48 -17.61 -8.17
CA ILE A 261 -12.20 -17.01 -9.48
C ILE A 261 -12.30 -15.49 -9.39
N ALA A 262 -13.30 -14.96 -8.69
CA ALA A 262 -13.40 -13.52 -8.42
C ALA A 262 -12.16 -12.99 -7.68
N ARG A 263 -11.71 -13.69 -6.61
CA ARG A 263 -10.45 -13.35 -5.92
C ARG A 263 -9.25 -13.35 -6.85
N LEU A 264 -9.11 -14.37 -7.70
CA LEU A 264 -8.02 -14.43 -8.69
C LEU A 264 -8.06 -13.22 -9.63
N SER A 265 -9.24 -12.85 -10.14
CA SER A 265 -9.41 -11.68 -11.00
C SER A 265 -9.03 -10.38 -10.31
N ILE A 266 -9.40 -10.21 -9.04
CA ILE A 266 -9.04 -9.02 -8.25
C ILE A 266 -7.54 -8.93 -8.03
N HIS A 267 -6.89 -10.03 -7.64
CA HIS A 267 -5.44 -10.05 -7.44
C HIS A 267 -4.70 -9.77 -8.76
N ALA A 268 -5.13 -10.39 -9.86
CA ALA A 268 -4.58 -10.15 -11.19
C ALA A 268 -4.73 -8.69 -11.63
N ALA A 269 -5.93 -8.13 -11.50
CA ALA A 269 -6.21 -6.74 -11.81
C ALA A 269 -5.39 -5.78 -10.95
N SER A 270 -5.24 -6.09 -9.65
CA SER A 270 -4.46 -5.27 -8.72
C SER A 270 -2.98 -5.25 -9.10
N THR A 271 -2.41 -6.40 -9.47
CA THR A 271 -1.02 -6.51 -9.94
C THR A 271 -0.80 -5.71 -11.22
N VAL A 272 -1.71 -5.82 -12.20
CA VAL A 272 -1.65 -5.05 -13.44
C VAL A 272 -1.72 -3.55 -13.16
N ALA A 273 -2.72 -3.13 -12.38
CA ALA A 273 -2.95 -1.73 -12.04
C ALA A 273 -1.74 -1.11 -11.36
N LEU A 274 -1.20 -1.77 -10.33
CA LEU A 274 -0.03 -1.30 -9.60
C LEU A 274 1.20 -1.16 -10.53
N PHE A 275 1.48 -2.20 -11.33
CA PHE A 275 2.61 -2.16 -12.26
C PHE A 275 2.51 -1.02 -13.28
N LEU A 276 1.33 -0.76 -13.83
CA LEU A 276 1.10 0.32 -14.78
C LEU A 276 1.32 1.69 -14.13
N ILE A 277 0.82 1.87 -12.91
CA ILE A 277 0.98 3.11 -12.14
C ILE A 277 2.46 3.35 -11.82
N GLU A 278 3.16 2.36 -11.27
CA GLU A 278 4.59 2.49 -10.95
C GLU A 278 5.43 2.80 -12.19
N THR A 279 5.11 2.15 -13.32
CA THR A 279 5.78 2.39 -14.60
C THR A 279 5.54 3.83 -15.07
N TRP A 280 4.31 4.32 -14.96
CA TRP A 280 3.96 5.70 -15.32
C TRP A 280 4.67 6.72 -14.43
N GLN A 281 4.61 6.55 -13.10
CA GLN A 281 5.27 7.44 -12.13
C GLN A 281 6.79 7.51 -12.37
N ARG A 282 7.42 6.36 -12.63
CA ARG A 282 8.86 6.31 -12.91
C ARG A 282 9.23 7.06 -14.19
N LYS A 283 8.36 7.01 -15.21
CA LYS A 283 8.60 7.67 -16.50
C LYS A 283 8.25 9.15 -16.49
N PHE A 284 7.27 9.55 -15.68
CA PHE A 284 6.75 10.91 -15.61
C PHE A 284 6.68 11.42 -14.14
N PRO A 285 7.83 11.50 -13.44
CA PRO A 285 7.85 11.77 -11.99
C PRO A 285 7.31 13.15 -11.59
N THR A 286 7.21 14.09 -12.54
CA THR A 286 6.68 15.44 -12.32
C THR A 286 5.23 15.62 -12.72
N ARG A 287 4.61 14.62 -13.37
CA ARG A 287 3.20 14.67 -13.73
C ARG A 287 2.38 14.13 -12.57
N THR A 288 1.35 14.86 -12.18
CA THR A 288 0.42 14.46 -11.13
C THR A 288 -0.90 14.15 -11.79
N LEU A 289 -1.51 13.03 -11.42
CA LEU A 289 -2.87 12.76 -11.84
C LEU A 289 -3.81 13.58 -10.97
N HIS A 290 -4.60 14.44 -11.61
CA HIS A 290 -5.56 15.28 -10.93
C HIS A 290 -6.92 14.60 -10.86
N ARG A 291 -7.70 14.91 -9.82
CA ARG A 291 -9.12 14.57 -9.83
C ARG A 291 -9.78 15.38 -10.92
N HIS A 292 -10.76 14.80 -11.62
CA HIS A 292 -11.40 15.43 -12.77
C HIS A 292 -12.11 16.77 -12.45
N ASP A 293 -12.24 17.11 -11.16
CA ASP A 293 -12.83 18.34 -10.64
C ASP A 293 -11.79 19.40 -10.15
N GLU A 294 -10.49 19.10 -10.21
CA GLU A 294 -9.44 20.09 -9.92
C GLU A 294 -9.05 20.85 -11.20
N PRO A 295 -9.02 22.20 -11.20
CA PRO A 295 -8.57 22.95 -12.37
C PRO A 295 -7.07 22.69 -12.64
N THR A 296 -6.76 22.33 -13.88
CA THR A 296 -5.40 22.22 -14.44
C THR A 296 -4.67 23.55 -14.47
#